data_AF-A0A2N1J275-F1
#
_entry.id   AF-A0A2N1J275-F1
#
_cell.length_a   1.000
_cell.length_b   1.000
_cell.length_c   1.000
_cell.angle_alpha   90.00
_cell.angle_beta   90.00
_cell.angle_gamma   90.00
#
_symmetry.space_group_name_H-M   'P 1'
#
loop_
_entity.id
_entity.type
_entity.pdbx_description
1 polymer ?
#
loop_
_entity_poly.entity_id
_entity_poly.type
_entity_poly.pdbx_seq_one_letter_code
_entity_poly.pdbx_strand_id
1 'polypeptide(L)'
;MGYSISDKSCFDWIIAITPIIISLGVAYIAYSQYKINRYKFRLELYNRRFTVYENSLSFVEDYYSKEKENHSKIKQEFIHSYRESMFLFGEDSDVYKILTELKDTLCFLNDFDNNYSDNDHNKDVYNKLCEIKDQKRIPILILKDLEQALISWLDFKKVQI
;
A
#
# COMPACT_ATOMS: atom_id res chain seq x y z
N MET A 1 22.40 70.61 22.00
CA MET A 1 22.37 69.50 21.04
C MET A 1 21.23 68.57 21.43
N GLY A 2 20.08 68.72 20.77
CA GLY A 2 18.84 68.00 21.10
C GLY A 2 18.62 66.83 20.16
N TYR A 3 18.86 65.62 20.66
CA TYR A 3 18.46 64.34 20.06
C TYR A 3 18.05 63.44 21.22
N SER A 4 16.75 63.21 21.48
CA SER A 4 16.37 62.22 22.52
C SER A 4 14.90 61.80 22.64
N ILE A 5 13.94 62.44 21.94
CA ILE A 5 12.51 62.14 22.16
C ILE A 5 11.85 61.43 20.97
N SER A 6 12.28 61.71 19.73
CA SER A 6 11.68 61.09 18.53
C SER A 6 12.07 59.62 18.33
N ASP A 7 13.29 59.22 18.71
CA ASP A 7 13.79 57.85 18.45
C ASP A 7 13.15 56.78 19.34
N LYS A 8 12.77 57.13 20.58
CA LYS A 8 12.14 56.19 21.52
C LYS A 8 10.75 55.77 21.07
N SER A 9 9.96 56.72 20.56
CA SER A 9 8.61 56.43 20.06
C SER A 9 8.65 55.50 18.84
N CYS A 10 9.57 55.72 17.91
CA CYS A 10 9.75 54.84 16.74
C CYS A 10 10.13 53.40 17.15
N PHE A 11 11.03 53.27 18.13
CA PHE A 11 11.45 51.98 18.65
C PHE A 11 10.30 51.23 19.34
N ASP A 12 9.46 51.93 20.11
CA ASP A 12 8.27 51.36 20.75
C ASP A 12 7.24 50.85 19.72
N TRP A 13 7.05 51.59 18.62
CA TRP A 13 6.19 51.16 17.50
C TRP A 13 6.73 49.92 16.79
N ILE A 14 8.04 49.84 16.58
CA ILE A 14 8.69 48.65 15.99
C ILE A 14 8.46 47.42 16.87
N ILE A 15 8.66 47.54 18.19
CA ILE A 15 8.43 46.45 19.14
C ILE A 15 6.97 46.01 19.12
N ALA A 16 6.02 46.94 19.01
CA ALA A 16 4.60 46.62 18.96
C ALA A 16 4.15 45.92 17.66
N ILE A 17 4.75 46.27 16.51
CA ILE A 17 4.38 45.71 15.20
C ILE A 17 5.12 44.39 14.90
N THR A 18 6.32 44.21 15.45
CA THR A 18 7.13 42.99 15.32
C THR A 18 6.34 41.68 15.57
N PRO A 19 5.59 41.51 16.69
CA PRO A 19 4.83 40.29 16.93
C PRO A 19 3.73 40.06 15.90
N ILE A 20 3.13 41.11 15.33
CA ILE A 20 2.10 41.01 14.29
C ILE A 20 2.72 40.45 13.01
N ILE A 21 3.87 40.98 12.59
CA ILE A 21 4.59 40.51 11.41
C ILE A 21 5.05 39.06 11.60
N ILE A 22 5.62 38.75 12.77
CA ILE A 22 6.03 37.38 13.11
C ILE A 22 4.82 36.45 13.07
N SER A 23 3.70 36.84 13.68
CA SER A 23 2.47 36.03 13.70
C SER A 23 1.92 35.76 12.30
N LEU A 24 1.93 36.75 11.40
CA LEU A 24 1.52 36.57 10.01
C LEU A 24 2.48 35.63 9.25
N GLY A 25 3.78 35.76 9.48
CA GLY A 25 4.79 34.85 8.92
C GLY A 25 4.59 33.41 9.40
N VAL A 26 4.37 33.21 10.69
CA VAL A 26 4.08 31.89 11.28
C VAL A 26 2.79 31.30 10.70
N ALA A 27 1.72 32.10 10.58
CA ALA A 27 0.46 31.65 9.99
C ALA A 27 0.63 31.20 8.53
N TYR A 28 1.42 31.94 7.74
CA TYR A 28 1.72 31.57 6.35
C TYR A 28 2.53 30.26 6.26
N ILE A 29 3.54 30.11 7.10
CA ILE A 29 4.34 28.87 7.17
C ILE A 29 3.46 27.70 7.59
N ALA A 30 2.61 27.86 8.61
CA ALA A 30 1.70 26.83 9.08
C ALA A 30 0.71 26.39 7.98
N TYR A 31 0.14 27.35 7.23
CA TYR A 31 -0.71 27.04 6.08
C TYR A 31 0.04 26.26 5.00
N SER A 32 1.29 26.64 4.71
CA SER A 32 2.14 25.93 3.75
C SER A 32 2.44 24.50 4.21
N GLN A 33 2.77 24.31 5.49
CA GLN A 33 3.01 22.98 6.07
C GLN A 33 1.76 22.11 6.01
N TYR A 34 0.58 22.68 6.31
CA TYR A 34 -0.70 21.97 6.21
C TYR A 34 -0.95 21.44 4.79
N LYS A 35 -0.74 22.30 3.77
CA LYS A 35 -0.88 21.92 2.37
C LYS A 35 0.11 20.82 1.96
N ILE A 36 1.37 20.92 2.38
CA ILE A 36 2.39 19.89 2.12
C ILE A 36 2.02 18.56 2.77
N ASN A 37 1.58 18.57 4.03
CA ASN A 37 1.22 17.36 4.76
C ASN A 37 0.03 16.64 4.11
N ARG A 38 -0.96 17.39 3.59
CA ARG A 38 -2.06 16.82 2.80
C ARG A 38 -1.56 16.08 1.54
N TYR A 39 -0.59 16.65 0.80
CA TYR A 39 -0.02 15.98 -0.37
C TYR A 39 0.81 14.75 0.02
N LYS A 40 1.61 14.84 1.08
CA LYS A 40 2.40 13.71 1.59
C LYS A 40 1.49 12.55 1.99
N PHE A 41 0.40 12.82 2.70
CA PHE A 41 -0.57 11.79 3.09
C PHE A 41 -1.17 11.07 1.88
N ARG A 42 -1.51 11.81 0.80
CA ARG A 42 -2.02 11.21 -0.44
C ARG A 42 -0.99 10.32 -1.13
N LEU A 43 0.26 10.78 -1.21
CA LEU A 43 1.37 10.01 -1.78
C LEU A 43 1.63 8.74 -0.97
N GLU A 44 1.60 8.84 0.36
CA GLU A 44 1.79 7.71 1.26
C GLU A 44 0.69 6.67 1.11
N LEU A 45 -0.58 7.11 1.03
CA LEU A 45 -1.70 6.20 0.79
C LEU A 45 -1.60 5.52 -0.59
N TYR A 46 -1.22 6.27 -1.63
CA TYR A 46 -0.96 5.70 -2.96
C TYR A 46 0.13 4.62 -2.89
N ASN A 47 1.28 4.93 -2.29
CA ASN A 47 2.40 4.01 -2.19
C ASN A 47 1.98 2.74 -1.44
N ARG A 48 1.28 2.86 -0.30
CA ARG A 48 0.78 1.69 0.44
C ARG A 48 -0.15 0.81 -0.41
N ARG A 49 -1.06 1.42 -1.17
CA ARG A 49 -1.95 0.68 -2.10
C ARG A 49 -1.17 0.00 -3.23
N PHE A 50 -0.15 0.66 -3.76
CA PHE A 50 0.69 0.11 -4.81
C PHE A 50 1.58 -1.04 -4.30
N THR A 51 2.11 -0.96 -3.09
CA THR A 51 2.87 -2.04 -2.45
C THR A 51 2.06 -3.33 -2.31
N VAL A 52 0.73 -3.24 -2.12
CA VAL A 52 -0.14 -4.44 -2.12
C VAL A 52 -0.10 -5.14 -3.47
N TYR A 53 -0.10 -4.39 -4.56
CA TYR A 53 0.05 -4.94 -5.90
C TYR A 53 1.45 -5.55 -6.12
N GLU A 54 2.51 -4.81 -5.79
CA GLU A 54 3.89 -5.28 -5.96
C GLU A 54 4.12 -6.61 -5.23
N ASN A 55 3.70 -6.73 -3.98
CA ASN A 55 3.87 -7.95 -3.21
C ASN A 55 3.01 -9.11 -3.74
N SER A 56 1.86 -8.82 -4.34
CA SER A 56 1.01 -9.82 -4.99
C SER A 56 1.65 -10.34 -6.28
N LEU A 57 2.20 -9.44 -7.09
CA LEU A 57 2.96 -9.77 -8.29
C LEU A 57 4.19 -10.61 -7.93
N SER A 58 5.00 -10.19 -6.95
CA SER A 58 6.18 -10.93 -6.54
C SER A 58 5.86 -12.34 -6.06
N PHE A 59 4.73 -12.56 -5.38
CA PHE A 59 4.33 -13.90 -4.96
C PHE A 59 3.87 -14.79 -6.13
N VAL A 60 3.21 -14.21 -7.13
CA VAL A 60 2.88 -14.92 -8.38
C VAL A 60 4.16 -15.26 -9.14
N GLU A 61 5.09 -14.32 -9.29
CA GLU A 61 6.37 -14.54 -9.96
C GLU A 61 7.21 -15.62 -9.27
N ASP A 62 7.28 -15.58 -7.94
CA ASP A 62 7.97 -16.58 -7.12
C ASP A 62 7.34 -17.97 -7.24
N TYR A 63 6.01 -18.07 -7.40
CA TYR A 63 5.35 -19.35 -7.68
C TYR A 63 5.78 -19.95 -9.03
N TYR A 64 5.93 -19.13 -10.07
CA TYR A 64 6.40 -19.59 -11.39
C TYR A 64 7.92 -19.71 -11.50
N SER A 65 8.66 -19.12 -10.55
CA SER A 65 10.11 -19.22 -10.48
C SER A 65 10.54 -20.64 -10.12
N LYS A 66 11.64 -21.09 -10.76
CA LYS A 66 12.30 -22.34 -10.39
C LYS A 66 13.16 -22.19 -9.13
N GLU A 67 13.59 -20.97 -8.83
CA GLU A 67 14.44 -20.64 -7.70
C GLU A 67 13.56 -20.16 -6.55
N LYS A 68 13.45 -20.98 -5.50
CA LYS A 68 12.64 -20.71 -4.30
C LYS A 68 13.45 -20.17 -3.11
N GLU A 69 14.64 -19.59 -3.37
CA GLU A 69 15.59 -19.18 -2.32
C GLU A 69 14.98 -18.18 -1.31
N ASN A 70 14.04 -17.33 -1.77
CA ASN A 70 13.36 -16.33 -0.96
C ASN A 70 11.86 -16.57 -0.76
N HIS A 71 11.36 -17.76 -1.10
CA HIS A 71 9.93 -18.07 -1.12
C HIS A 71 9.22 -17.75 0.20
N SER A 72 9.84 -18.09 1.34
CA SER A 72 9.26 -17.85 2.67
C SER A 72 9.08 -16.36 2.97
N LYS A 73 10.07 -15.54 2.59
CA LYS A 73 10.06 -14.08 2.77
C LYS A 73 9.01 -13.44 1.88
N ILE A 74 8.97 -13.78 0.59
CA ILE A 74 8.00 -13.24 -0.37
C ILE A 74 6.57 -13.60 0.06
N LYS A 75 6.35 -14.86 0.46
CA LYS A 75 5.06 -15.29 1.02
C LYS A 75 4.68 -14.48 2.26
N GLN A 76 5.61 -14.22 3.18
CA GLN A 76 5.34 -13.44 4.39
C GLN A 76 4.98 -11.98 4.06
N GLU A 77 5.72 -11.35 3.14
CA GLU A 77 5.47 -9.98 2.67
C GLU A 77 4.09 -9.88 2.00
N PHE A 78 3.74 -10.85 1.15
CA PHE A 78 2.40 -10.94 0.57
C PHE A 78 1.32 -11.10 1.64
N ILE A 79 1.47 -12.01 2.61
CA ILE A 79 0.47 -12.20 3.67
C ILE A 79 0.30 -10.93 4.53
N HIS A 80 1.39 -10.20 4.78
CA HIS A 80 1.32 -8.91 5.44
C HIS A 80 0.49 -7.91 4.62
N SER A 81 0.81 -7.74 3.34
CA SER A 81 0.07 -6.85 2.44
C SER A 81 -1.38 -7.26 2.23
N TYR A 82 -1.68 -8.56 2.19
CA TYR A 82 -3.04 -9.09 2.17
C TYR A 82 -3.84 -8.64 3.39
N ARG A 83 -3.27 -8.78 4.60
CA ARG A 83 -3.94 -8.32 5.83
C ARG A 83 -4.10 -6.81 5.85
N GLU A 84 -3.09 -6.08 5.39
CA GLU A 84 -3.13 -4.63 5.29
C GLU A 84 -4.19 -4.13 4.30
N SER A 85 -4.41 -4.87 3.22
CA SER A 85 -5.40 -4.54 2.18
C SER A 85 -6.82 -4.45 2.75
N MET A 86 -7.17 -5.25 3.77
CA MET A 86 -8.44 -5.15 4.49
C MET A 86 -8.67 -3.74 5.05
N PHE A 87 -7.63 -3.11 5.59
CA PHE A 87 -7.71 -1.76 6.16
C PHE A 87 -7.64 -0.67 5.09
N LEU A 88 -6.91 -0.91 3.99
CA LEU A 88 -6.71 0.07 2.93
C LEU A 88 -7.93 0.21 2.00
N PHE A 89 -8.65 -0.90 1.77
CA PHE A 89 -9.73 -0.97 0.80
C PHE A 89 -11.08 -1.35 1.42
N GLY A 90 -11.08 -1.98 2.61
CA GLY A 90 -12.27 -2.54 3.25
C GLY A 90 -12.47 -4.01 2.92
N GLU A 91 -13.10 -4.75 3.85
CA GLU A 91 -13.37 -6.18 3.72
C GLU A 91 -14.31 -6.51 2.55
N ASP A 92 -15.28 -5.64 2.27
CA ASP A 92 -16.23 -5.83 1.17
C ASP A 92 -15.66 -5.45 -0.21
N SER A 93 -14.44 -4.91 -0.27
CA SER A 93 -13.84 -4.46 -1.52
C SER A 93 -13.52 -5.61 -2.46
N ASP A 94 -13.69 -5.38 -3.76
CA ASP A 94 -13.30 -6.35 -4.80
C ASP A 94 -11.81 -6.68 -4.71
N VAL A 95 -10.98 -5.70 -4.34
CA VAL A 95 -9.54 -5.87 -4.13
C VAL A 95 -9.27 -6.93 -3.05
N TYR A 96 -9.91 -6.82 -1.88
CA TYR A 96 -9.72 -7.77 -0.78
C TYR A 96 -10.20 -9.17 -1.16
N LYS A 97 -11.35 -9.28 -1.85
CA LYS A 97 -11.90 -10.55 -2.32
C LYS A 97 -10.96 -11.23 -3.34
N ILE A 98 -10.46 -10.49 -4.32
CA ILE A 98 -9.52 -10.99 -5.32
C ILE A 98 -8.21 -11.42 -4.67
N LEU A 99 -7.68 -10.63 -3.72
CA LEU A 99 -6.48 -11.01 -2.97
C LEU A 99 -6.68 -12.27 -2.12
N THR A 100 -7.87 -12.46 -1.55
CA THR A 100 -8.24 -13.68 -0.82
C THR A 100 -8.19 -14.89 -1.75
N GLU A 101 -8.81 -14.77 -2.94
CA GLU A 101 -8.79 -15.81 -3.97
C GLU A 101 -7.37 -16.14 -4.42
N LEU A 102 -6.54 -15.10 -4.64
CA LEU A 102 -5.14 -15.24 -5.02
C LEU A 102 -4.34 -15.98 -3.94
N LYS A 103 -4.49 -15.58 -2.67
CA LYS A 103 -3.86 -16.22 -1.51
C LYS A 103 -4.22 -17.70 -1.43
N ASP A 104 -5.51 -18.02 -1.51
CA ASP A 104 -5.99 -19.40 -1.37
C ASP A 104 -5.59 -20.27 -2.54
N THR A 105 -5.49 -19.69 -3.74
CA THR A 105 -5.00 -20.39 -4.93
C THR A 105 -3.51 -20.66 -4.84
N LEU A 106 -2.69 -19.65 -4.58
CA LEU A 106 -1.23 -19.81 -4.51
C LEU A 106 -0.78 -20.66 -3.32
N CYS A 107 -1.44 -20.53 -2.16
CA CYS A 107 -1.16 -21.41 -1.01
C CYS A 107 -1.46 -22.87 -1.35
N PHE A 108 -2.62 -23.13 -1.98
CA PHE A 108 -2.97 -24.49 -2.40
C PHE A 108 -2.00 -25.04 -3.44
N LEU A 109 -1.68 -24.27 -4.47
CA LEU A 109 -0.80 -24.73 -5.55
C LEU A 109 0.60 -25.03 -5.04
N ASN A 110 1.16 -24.17 -4.18
CA ASN A 110 2.48 -24.41 -3.62
C ASN A 110 2.48 -25.59 -2.64
N ASP A 111 1.42 -25.77 -1.84
CA ASP A 111 1.28 -26.94 -0.97
C ASP A 111 1.12 -28.24 -1.79
N PHE A 112 0.37 -28.19 -2.88
CA PHE A 112 0.20 -29.27 -3.85
C PHE A 112 1.55 -29.66 -4.48
N ASP A 113 2.25 -28.69 -5.06
CA ASP A 113 3.50 -28.93 -5.78
C ASP A 113 4.62 -29.41 -4.81
N ASN A 114 4.67 -28.92 -3.57
CA ASN A 114 5.72 -29.31 -2.61
C ASN A 114 5.45 -30.65 -1.89
N ASN A 115 4.20 -30.96 -1.52
CA ASN A 115 3.91 -32.15 -0.70
C ASN A 115 3.43 -33.36 -1.51
N TYR A 116 2.91 -33.15 -2.72
CA TYR A 116 2.20 -34.19 -3.47
C TYR A 116 2.80 -34.50 -4.85
N SER A 117 3.75 -33.71 -5.33
CA SER A 117 4.44 -33.98 -6.61
C SER A 117 5.42 -35.16 -6.55
N ASP A 118 5.77 -35.67 -5.35
CA ASP A 118 6.85 -36.65 -5.15
C ASP A 118 6.44 -37.90 -4.32
N ASN A 119 5.23 -37.93 -3.70
CA ASN A 119 4.82 -39.02 -2.80
C ASN A 119 3.70 -39.92 -3.39
N ASP A 120 4.09 -41.15 -3.75
CA ASP A 120 3.29 -42.25 -4.32
C ASP A 120 2.25 -42.87 -3.36
N HIS A 121 2.14 -42.40 -2.12
CA HIS A 121 1.46 -43.18 -1.08
C HIS A 121 -0.07 -43.15 -1.10
N ASN A 122 -0.72 -42.28 -1.89
CA ASN A 122 -2.18 -42.30 -2.02
C ASN A 122 -2.70 -41.71 -3.34
N LYS A 123 -2.74 -42.55 -4.38
CA LYS A 123 -3.16 -42.18 -5.74
C LYS A 123 -4.57 -41.57 -5.80
N ASP A 124 -5.49 -42.00 -4.94
CA ASP A 124 -6.86 -41.45 -4.88
C ASP A 124 -6.88 -40.00 -4.36
N VAL A 125 -6.05 -39.69 -3.36
CA VAL A 125 -5.91 -38.33 -2.84
C VAL A 125 -5.27 -37.42 -3.88
N TYR A 126 -4.23 -37.89 -4.57
CA TYR A 126 -3.58 -37.14 -5.64
C TYR A 126 -4.56 -36.81 -6.78
N ASN A 127 -5.31 -37.80 -7.27
CA ASN A 127 -6.29 -37.60 -8.33
C ASN A 127 -7.35 -36.56 -7.95
N LYS A 128 -7.86 -36.61 -6.71
CA LYS A 128 -8.82 -35.63 -6.21
C LYS A 128 -8.24 -34.22 -6.12
N LEU A 129 -6.97 -34.10 -5.73
CA LEU A 129 -6.28 -32.81 -5.68
C LEU A 129 -6.00 -32.25 -7.07
N CYS A 130 -5.69 -33.09 -8.07
CA CYS A 130 -5.59 -32.69 -9.47
C CYS A 130 -6.91 -32.12 -10.01
N GLU A 131 -8.05 -32.77 -9.71
CA GLU A 131 -9.37 -32.22 -10.07
C GLU A 131 -9.61 -30.83 -9.46
N ILE A 132 -9.21 -30.62 -8.20
CA ILE A 132 -9.31 -29.32 -7.53
C ILE A 132 -8.35 -28.29 -8.15
N LYS A 133 -7.14 -28.70 -8.52
CA LYS A 133 -6.15 -27.85 -9.19
C LYS A 133 -6.68 -27.35 -10.53
N ASP A 134 -7.31 -28.24 -11.32
CA ASP A 134 -7.88 -27.92 -12.62
C ASP A 134 -9.10 -26.99 -12.51
N GLN A 135 -9.82 -27.03 -11.40
CA GLN A 135 -10.94 -26.12 -11.12
C GLN A 135 -10.48 -24.72 -10.67
N LYS A 136 -9.27 -24.58 -10.12
CA LYS A 136 -8.77 -23.29 -9.66
C LYS A 136 -8.39 -22.41 -10.83
N ARG A 137 -8.64 -21.10 -10.66
CA ARG A 137 -8.25 -20.10 -11.66
C ARG A 137 -6.73 -19.96 -11.70
N ILE A 138 -6.22 -19.68 -12.89
CA ILE A 138 -4.79 -19.45 -13.12
C ILE A 138 -4.38 -18.18 -12.35
N PRO A 139 -3.34 -18.21 -11.50
CA PRO A 139 -2.93 -17.06 -10.70
C PRO A 139 -2.73 -15.76 -11.49
N ILE A 140 -2.19 -15.84 -12.71
CA ILE A 140 -1.99 -14.69 -13.60
C ILE A 140 -3.32 -14.01 -13.98
N LEU A 141 -4.41 -14.78 -14.15
CA LEU A 141 -5.72 -14.21 -14.44
C LEU A 141 -6.31 -13.49 -13.23
N ILE A 142 -6.12 -14.04 -12.04
CA ILE A 142 -6.54 -13.41 -10.78
C ILE A 142 -5.76 -12.10 -10.57
N LEU A 143 -4.46 -12.10 -10.87
CA LEU A 143 -3.62 -10.89 -10.82
C LEU A 143 -4.11 -9.80 -11.78
N LYS A 144 -4.54 -10.17 -12.99
CA LYS A 144 -5.11 -9.22 -13.94
C LYS A 144 -6.42 -8.59 -13.44
N ASP A 145 -7.27 -9.37 -12.78
CA ASP A 145 -8.48 -8.83 -12.14
C ASP A 145 -8.12 -7.88 -11.00
N LEU A 146 -7.06 -8.19 -10.23
CA LEU A 146 -6.55 -7.33 -9.17
C LEU A 146 -6.08 -5.98 -9.74
N GLU A 147 -5.32 -5.99 -10.84
CA GLU A 147 -4.90 -4.76 -11.54
C GLU A 147 -6.10 -3.91 -11.91
N GLN A 148 -7.12 -4.52 -12.52
CA GLN A 148 -8.32 -3.82 -12.95
C GLN A 148 -9.09 -3.21 -11.77
N ALA A 149 -9.20 -3.93 -10.66
CA ALA A 149 -9.83 -3.43 -9.44
C ALA A 149 -9.05 -2.25 -8.84
N LEU A 150 -7.72 -2.35 -8.81
CA LEU A 150 -6.82 -1.34 -8.23
C LEU A 150 -6.76 -0.04 -9.01
N ILE A 151 -7.01 -0.04 -10.33
CA ILE A 151 -7.02 1.20 -11.15
C ILE A 151 -7.91 2.29 -10.52
N SER A 152 -9.07 1.90 -9.98
CA SER A 152 -9.99 2.84 -9.34
C SER A 152 -9.43 3.46 -8.05
N TRP A 153 -8.55 2.74 -7.34
CA TRP A 153 -7.96 3.13 -6.07
C TRP A 153 -6.61 3.84 -6.21
N LEU A 154 -5.92 3.65 -7.35
CA LEU A 154 -4.63 4.24 -7.68
C LEU A 154 -4.73 5.57 -8.44
N ASP A 155 -5.93 5.99 -8.86
CA ASP A 155 -6.12 7.28 -9.52
C ASP A 155 -5.87 8.47 -8.56
N PHE A 156 -4.71 9.11 -8.72
CA PHE A 156 -4.30 10.30 -7.96
C PHE A 156 -5.31 11.44 -7.97
N LYS A 157 -6.14 11.55 -9.02
CA LYS A 157 -7.15 12.62 -9.14
C LYS A 157 -8.41 12.33 -8.32
N LYS A 158 -8.67 11.07 -7.98
CA LYS A 158 -9.90 10.63 -7.28
C LYS A 158 -9.73 10.40 -5.79
N VAL A 159 -8.53 10.55 -5.22
CA VAL A 159 -8.31 10.46 -3.77
C VAL A 159 -8.93 11.69 -3.07
N GLN A 160 -10.25 11.63 -2.87
CA GLN A 160 -10.99 12.52 -1.98
C GLN A 160 -10.60 12.19 -0.53
N ILE A 161 -10.23 13.22 0.22
CA ILE A 161 -10.08 13.16 1.68
C ILE A 161 -11.38 13.68 2.25
#